data_AF-A0A2G9MS69-F1
#
_entry.id   AF-A0A2G9MS69-F1
#
_cell.length_a   1.000
_cell.length_b   1.000
_cell.length_c   1.000
_cell.angle_alpha   90.00
_cell.angle_beta   90.00
_cell.angle_gamma   90.00
#
_symmetry.space_group_name_H-M   'P 1'
#
loop_
_entity.id
_entity.type
_entity.pdbx_description
1 polymer ?
#
loop_
_entity_poly.entity_id
_entity_poly.type
_entity_poly.pdbx_seq_one_letter_code
_entity_poly.pdbx_strand_id
1 'polypeptide(L)'
;MRKHLSKTEIKELNQKLNVSYNLNEFFNKKDLVILEDDLIKKDNEIYFFYKNNTPIPSLKLLLKNNFLNKITVDMGAVKFVTNGADIMRPGILKVEDKIKKGDFIVIVDETHSKPLAVGKSLFNSEALRSQTSGKSVENIHYVGDELWNKN
;
A
#
# COMPACT_ATOMS: atom_id res chain seq x y z
N MET A 1 8.80 -0.33 -20.93
CA MET A 1 10.29 -0.23 -20.95
C MET A 1 10.84 -0.95 -19.72
N ARG A 2 11.71 -1.94 -19.90
CA ARG A 2 12.33 -2.71 -18.81
C ARG A 2 13.80 -2.32 -18.65
N LYS A 3 14.23 -1.99 -17.44
CA LYS A 3 15.63 -1.71 -17.09
C LYS A 3 16.03 -2.31 -15.75
N HIS A 4 17.29 -2.71 -15.63
CA HIS A 4 17.88 -3.00 -14.32
C HIS A 4 18.29 -1.68 -13.65
N LEU A 5 17.99 -1.54 -12.36
CA LEU A 5 18.41 -0.37 -11.59
C LEU A 5 19.91 -0.46 -11.28
N SER A 6 20.61 0.63 -11.53
CA SER A 6 21.99 0.83 -11.09
C SER A 6 22.09 0.94 -9.56
N LYS A 7 23.31 0.81 -9.02
CA LYS A 7 23.57 0.99 -7.59
C LYS A 7 23.13 2.36 -7.06
N THR A 8 23.23 3.40 -7.89
CA THR A 8 22.80 4.75 -7.54
C THR A 8 21.28 4.85 -7.50
N GLU A 9 20.58 4.30 -8.50
CA GLU A 9 19.11 4.27 -8.51
C GLU A 9 18.53 3.43 -7.36
N ILE A 10 19.16 2.31 -6.99
CA ILE A 10 18.76 1.52 -5.81
C ILE A 10 18.91 2.34 -4.52
N LYS A 11 20.00 3.13 -4.40
CA LYS A 11 20.21 4.01 -3.25
C LYS A 11 19.12 5.08 -3.17
N GLU A 12 18.79 5.72 -4.29
CA GLU A 12 17.71 6.72 -4.37
C GLU A 12 16.35 6.12 -4.05
N LEU A 13 16.06 4.92 -4.57
CA LEU A 13 14.84 4.19 -4.25
C LEU A 13 14.74 3.90 -2.74
N ASN A 14 15.79 3.36 -2.12
CA ASN A 14 15.81 3.12 -0.68
C ASN A 14 15.62 4.41 0.14
N GLN A 15 16.15 5.55 -0.32
CA GLN A 15 15.89 6.83 0.35
C GLN A 15 14.40 7.21 0.31
N LYS A 16 13.74 7.06 -0.85
CA LYS A 16 12.29 7.29 -0.99
C LYS A 16 11.48 6.36 -0.08
N LEU A 17 11.85 5.08 -0.05
CA LEU A 17 11.20 4.06 0.79
C LEU A 17 11.39 4.34 2.28
N ASN A 18 12.57 4.81 2.69
CA ASN A 18 12.81 5.19 4.07
C ASN A 18 11.95 6.40 4.48
N VAL A 19 11.91 7.45 3.66
CA VAL A 19 11.10 8.64 3.95
C VAL A 19 9.61 8.31 4.04
N SER A 20 9.11 7.44 3.15
CA SER A 20 7.68 7.13 3.06
C SER A 20 7.22 6.07 4.05
N TYR A 21 8.08 5.09 4.36
CA TYR A 21 7.70 3.86 5.06
C TYR A 21 8.66 3.45 6.18
N ASN A 22 9.68 4.26 6.48
CA ASN A 22 10.74 3.94 7.45
C ASN A 22 11.48 2.62 7.14
N LEU A 23 11.59 2.28 5.86
CA LEU A 23 12.30 1.10 5.36
C LEU A 23 13.75 1.45 5.02
N ASN A 24 14.66 1.21 5.95
CA ASN A 24 16.09 1.42 5.75
C ASN A 24 16.70 0.29 4.92
N GLU A 25 17.39 0.65 3.82
CA GLU A 25 18.12 -0.28 2.95
C GLU A 25 17.31 -1.51 2.50
N PHE A 26 16.03 -1.32 2.17
CA PHE A 26 15.12 -2.40 1.80
C PHE A 26 15.68 -3.31 0.69
N PHE A 27 16.26 -2.72 -0.36
CA PHE A 27 17.00 -3.44 -1.40
C PHE A 27 18.50 -3.33 -1.17
N ASN A 28 19.23 -4.44 -1.28
CA ASN A 28 20.68 -4.39 -1.27
C ASN A 28 21.21 -3.80 -2.60
N LYS A 29 22.33 -3.08 -2.59
CA LYS A 29 22.97 -2.57 -3.83
C LYS A 29 23.41 -3.67 -4.80
N LYS A 30 23.50 -4.91 -4.35
CA LYS A 30 23.78 -6.09 -5.18
C LYS A 30 22.53 -6.78 -5.72
N ASP A 31 21.34 -6.37 -5.28
CA ASP A 31 20.09 -6.94 -5.75
C ASP A 31 19.87 -6.61 -7.23
N LEU A 32 19.37 -7.58 -7.99
CA LEU A 32 18.94 -7.39 -9.38
C LEU A 32 17.53 -6.81 -9.41
N VAL A 33 17.40 -5.55 -9.01
CA VAL A 33 16.12 -4.83 -9.04
C VAL A 33 15.83 -4.36 -10.47
N ILE A 34 14.63 -4.64 -10.94
CA ILE A 34 14.16 -4.29 -12.29
C ILE A 34 13.06 -3.24 -12.15
N LEU A 35 13.15 -2.17 -12.93
CA LEU A 35 12.02 -1.29 -13.22
C LEU A 35 11.46 -1.65 -14.59
N GLU A 36 10.23 -2.14 -14.61
CA GLU A 36 9.50 -2.49 -15.83
C GLU A 36 8.20 -1.70 -15.88
N ASP A 37 8.14 -0.74 -16.81
CA ASP A 37 7.12 0.31 -16.82
C ASP A 37 7.14 1.06 -15.48
N ASP A 38 6.08 0.93 -14.68
CA ASP A 38 6.00 1.52 -13.33
C ASP A 38 6.28 0.49 -12.22
N LEU A 39 6.62 -0.77 -12.54
CA LEU A 39 6.74 -1.86 -11.58
C LEU A 39 8.18 -2.05 -11.12
N ILE A 40 8.41 -2.05 -9.80
CA ILE A 40 9.68 -2.39 -9.16
C ILE A 40 9.63 -3.88 -8.78
N LYS A 41 10.45 -4.67 -9.48
CA LYS A 41 10.51 -6.12 -9.35
C LYS A 41 11.87 -6.59 -8.82
N LYS A 42 11.86 -7.68 -8.06
CA LYS A 42 13.04 -8.46 -7.66
C LYS A 42 12.63 -9.94 -7.62
N ASP A 43 13.48 -10.85 -8.10
CA ASP A 43 13.22 -12.30 -8.11
C ASP A 43 11.89 -12.69 -8.75
N ASN A 44 11.51 -11.98 -9.82
CA ASN A 44 10.24 -12.13 -10.53
C ASN A 44 8.98 -11.87 -9.68
N GLU A 45 9.12 -11.12 -8.58
CA GLU A 45 8.01 -10.63 -7.78
C GLU A 45 7.91 -9.11 -7.84
N ILE A 46 6.69 -8.58 -7.85
CA ILE A 46 6.42 -7.14 -7.78
C ILE A 46 6.42 -6.72 -6.31
N TYR A 47 7.38 -5.88 -5.93
CA TYR A 47 7.50 -5.35 -4.58
C TYR A 47 6.78 -4.00 -4.44
N PHE A 48 7.00 -3.10 -5.39
CA PHE A 48 6.41 -1.77 -5.40
C PHE A 48 5.98 -1.41 -6.83
N PHE A 49 5.13 -0.40 -6.96
CA PHE A 49 4.79 0.23 -8.23
C PHE A 49 4.74 1.75 -8.08
N TYR A 50 5.09 2.48 -9.13
CA TYR A 50 5.02 3.94 -9.12
C TYR A 50 3.60 4.42 -9.44
N LYS A 51 3.12 5.37 -8.66
CA LYS A 51 1.97 6.23 -9.00
C LYS A 51 2.36 7.67 -8.66
N ASN A 52 2.31 8.56 -9.64
CA ASN A 52 2.73 9.97 -9.47
C ASN A 52 4.13 10.11 -8.82
N ASN A 53 5.12 9.34 -9.32
CA ASN A 53 6.51 9.32 -8.81
C ASN A 53 6.69 8.88 -7.34
N THR A 54 5.64 8.33 -6.72
CA THR A 54 5.71 7.73 -5.39
C THR A 54 5.68 6.21 -5.51
N PRO A 55 6.67 5.48 -4.94
CA PRO A 55 6.65 4.03 -4.93
C PRO A 55 5.64 3.54 -3.87
N ILE A 56 4.67 2.74 -4.27
CA ILE A 56 3.60 2.20 -3.43
C ILE A 56 3.80 0.69 -3.31
N PRO A 57 3.74 0.09 -2.11
CA PRO A 57 3.94 -1.34 -1.95
C PRO A 57 2.82 -2.15 -2.61
N SER A 58 3.18 -3.30 -3.19
CA SER A 58 2.20 -4.27 -3.67
C SER A 58 1.52 -4.96 -2.48
N LEU A 59 0.30 -5.45 -2.68
CA LEU A 59 -0.38 -6.25 -1.66
C LEU A 59 0.36 -7.56 -1.39
N LYS A 60 0.97 -8.17 -2.42
CA LYS A 60 1.78 -9.39 -2.25
C LYS A 60 2.97 -9.16 -1.31
N LEU A 61 3.61 -7.99 -1.38
CA LEU A 61 4.64 -7.61 -0.42
C LEU A 61 4.07 -7.47 1.00
N LEU A 62 2.97 -6.73 1.16
CA LEU A 62 2.36 -6.50 2.47
C LEU A 62 1.80 -7.77 3.11
N LEU A 63 1.37 -8.75 2.33
CA LEU A 63 0.95 -10.06 2.83
C LEU A 63 2.12 -10.85 3.45
N LYS A 64 3.33 -10.70 2.90
CA LYS A 64 4.54 -11.34 3.44
C LYS A 64 5.12 -10.58 4.62
N ASN A 65 5.13 -9.25 4.52
CA ASN A 65 5.68 -8.36 5.53
C ASN A 65 4.92 -7.02 5.51
N ASN A 66 3.90 -6.88 6.35
CA ASN A 66 3.17 -5.64 6.47
C ASN A 66 3.93 -4.65 7.37
N PHE A 67 4.27 -3.50 6.82
CA PHE A 67 4.90 -2.38 7.52
C PHE A 67 4.07 -1.09 7.48
N LEU A 68 2.87 -1.12 6.89
CA LEU A 68 1.96 0.03 6.87
C LEU A 68 1.06 0.02 8.11
N ASN A 69 0.69 1.23 8.55
CA ASN A 69 -0.44 1.39 9.46
C ASN A 69 -1.71 0.83 8.81
N LYS A 70 -2.64 0.32 9.63
CA LYS A 70 -3.86 -0.31 9.13
C LYS A 70 -5.14 0.37 9.60
N ILE A 71 -6.18 0.20 8.79
CA ILE A 71 -7.57 0.31 9.22
C ILE A 71 -8.26 -1.04 9.07
N THR A 72 -9.21 -1.32 9.95
CA THR A 72 -10.03 -2.53 9.89
C THR A 72 -11.42 -2.17 9.40
N VAL A 73 -11.92 -2.90 8.40
CA VAL A 73 -13.27 -2.75 7.89
C VAL A 73 -14.15 -3.93 8.30
N ASP A 74 -15.46 -3.69 8.36
CA ASP A 74 -16.44 -4.76 8.57
C ASP A 74 -16.52 -5.71 7.36
N MET A 75 -17.10 -6.89 7.58
CA MET A 75 -17.26 -7.89 6.53
C MET A 75 -18.16 -7.45 5.36
N GLY A 76 -19.11 -6.55 5.59
CA GLY A 76 -19.99 -6.01 4.55
C GLY A 76 -19.25 -5.09 3.56
N ALA A 77 -18.23 -4.38 4.03
CA ALA A 77 -17.38 -3.52 3.21
C ALA A 77 -16.43 -4.30 2.30
N VAL A 78 -16.02 -5.52 2.69
CA VAL A 78 -14.98 -6.31 2.00
C VAL A 78 -15.22 -6.43 0.50
N LYS A 79 -16.43 -6.84 0.09
CA LYS A 79 -16.79 -7.00 -1.32
C LYS A 79 -16.58 -5.71 -2.12
N PHE A 80 -16.90 -4.56 -1.54
CA PHE A 80 -16.76 -3.27 -2.21
C PHE A 80 -15.28 -2.88 -2.32
N VAL A 81 -14.52 -3.08 -1.25
CA VAL A 81 -13.07 -2.82 -1.23
C VAL A 81 -12.34 -3.66 -2.29
N THR A 82 -12.65 -4.96 -2.37
CA THR A 82 -12.06 -5.86 -3.37
C THR A 82 -12.63 -5.68 -4.78
N ASN A 83 -13.60 -4.78 -4.96
CA ASN A 83 -14.09 -4.34 -6.26
C ASN A 83 -13.57 -2.94 -6.64
N GLY A 84 -12.61 -2.40 -5.87
CA GLY A 84 -11.99 -1.11 -6.14
C GLY A 84 -12.74 0.11 -5.62
N ALA A 85 -13.80 -0.08 -4.83
CA ALA A 85 -14.47 1.06 -4.19
C ALA A 85 -13.56 1.71 -3.14
N ASP A 86 -13.68 3.02 -3.00
CA ASP A 86 -13.07 3.76 -1.90
C ASP A 86 -13.66 3.36 -0.55
N ILE A 87 -12.88 3.53 0.51
CA ILE A 87 -13.33 3.15 1.85
C ILE A 87 -14.11 4.32 2.44
N MET A 88 -15.38 4.04 2.72
CA MET A 88 -16.30 4.97 3.35
C MET A 88 -16.26 4.80 4.87
N ARG A 89 -16.40 5.90 5.61
CA ARG A 89 -16.33 5.92 7.07
C ARG A 89 -17.21 4.87 7.77
N PRO A 90 -18.48 4.62 7.36
CA PRO A 90 -19.34 3.66 8.04
C PRO A 90 -18.79 2.23 8.06
N GLY A 91 -18.00 1.86 7.06
CA GLY A 91 -17.39 0.53 6.97
C GLY A 91 -16.13 0.36 7.82
N ILE A 92 -15.61 1.43 8.44
CA ILE A 92 -14.37 1.39 9.22
C ILE A 92 -14.69 1.12 10.69
N LEU A 93 -14.19 0.00 11.21
CA LEU A 93 -14.37 -0.42 12.59
C LEU A 93 -13.22 0.02 13.50
N LYS A 94 -11.98 -0.02 12.99
CA LYS A 94 -10.78 0.32 13.77
C LYS A 94 -9.79 1.14 12.94
N VAL A 95 -9.10 2.04 13.62
CA VAL A 95 -8.09 2.95 13.06
C VAL A 95 -6.89 2.92 13.99
N GLU A 96 -5.66 2.77 13.47
CA GLU A 96 -4.43 2.85 14.27
C GLU A 96 -4.01 4.30 14.57
N ASP A 97 -3.26 4.52 15.65
CA ASP A 97 -3.02 5.85 16.25
C ASP A 97 -1.98 6.74 15.55
N LYS A 98 -1.39 6.31 14.43
CA LYS A 98 -0.27 7.01 13.78
C LYS A 98 -0.47 7.31 12.30
N ILE A 99 -1.70 7.23 11.81
CA ILE A 99 -2.03 7.57 10.42
C ILE A 99 -2.08 9.09 10.29
N LYS A 100 -1.33 9.61 9.33
CA LYS A 100 -1.40 11.00 8.88
C LYS A 100 -2.19 11.10 7.58
N LYS A 101 -2.74 12.28 7.32
CA LYS A 101 -3.39 12.57 6.04
C LYS A 101 -2.37 12.41 4.91
N GLY A 102 -2.73 11.63 3.91
CA GLY A 102 -1.90 11.33 2.74
C GLY A 102 -1.04 10.07 2.88
N ASP A 103 -0.98 9.45 4.06
CA ASP A 103 -0.26 8.19 4.25
C ASP A 103 -0.89 7.07 3.43
N PHE A 104 -0.04 6.19 2.92
CA PHE A 104 -0.51 4.89 2.44
C PHE A 104 -0.71 3.97 3.63
N ILE A 105 -1.87 3.33 3.66
CA ILE A 105 -2.31 2.43 4.73
C ILE A 105 -2.79 1.12 4.12
N VAL A 106 -2.77 0.07 4.93
CA VAL A 106 -3.37 -1.20 4.56
C VAL A 106 -4.79 -1.31 5.11
N ILE A 107 -5.70 -1.85 4.29
CA ILE A 107 -7.07 -2.13 4.67
C ILE A 107 -7.16 -3.63 4.93
N VAL A 108 -7.67 -4.01 6.10
CA VAL A 108 -7.85 -5.40 6.51
C VAL A 108 -9.28 -5.66 6.96
N ASP A 109 -9.72 -6.91 6.89
CA ASP A 109 -11.02 -7.31 7.45
C ASP A 109 -10.95 -7.58 8.96
N GLU A 110 -12.10 -7.48 9.62
CA GLU A 110 -12.23 -7.75 11.06
C GLU A 110 -12.00 -9.21 11.47
N THR A 111 -12.17 -10.16 10.55
CA THR A 111 -12.15 -11.60 10.87
C THR A 111 -10.75 -12.19 10.75
N HIS A 112 -10.09 -11.99 9.62
CA HIS A 112 -8.80 -12.60 9.29
C HIS A 112 -7.64 -11.61 9.42
N SER A 113 -7.93 -10.31 9.47
CA SER A 113 -6.91 -9.24 9.51
C SER A 113 -5.89 -9.33 8.37
N LYS A 114 -6.29 -9.86 7.21
CA LYS A 114 -5.41 -9.97 6.04
C LYS A 114 -5.49 -8.71 5.19
N PRO A 115 -4.36 -8.21 4.63
CA PRO A 115 -4.36 -7.15 3.63
C PRO A 115 -5.32 -7.43 2.47
N LEU A 116 -6.31 -6.55 2.30
CA LEU A 116 -7.28 -6.57 1.21
C LEU A 116 -7.01 -5.49 0.18
N ALA A 117 -6.54 -4.33 0.65
CA ALA A 117 -6.22 -3.19 -0.20
C ALA A 117 -5.11 -2.33 0.41
N VAL A 118 -4.40 -1.61 -0.45
CA VAL A 118 -3.60 -0.44 -0.12
C VAL A 118 -4.43 0.77 -0.49
N GLY A 119 -4.55 1.69 0.46
CA GLY A 119 -5.28 2.93 0.26
C GLY A 119 -4.47 4.15 0.69
N LYS A 120 -4.87 5.32 0.23
CA LYS A 120 -4.33 6.60 0.67
C LYS A 120 -5.30 7.27 1.62
N SER A 121 -4.87 7.49 2.87
CA SER A 121 -5.73 8.11 3.87
C SER A 121 -6.03 9.57 3.52
N LEU A 122 -7.30 9.96 3.55
CA LEU A 122 -7.70 11.35 3.31
C LEU A 122 -7.63 12.21 4.60
N PHE A 123 -7.48 11.55 5.75
CA PHE A 123 -7.51 12.15 7.08
C PHE A 123 -6.44 11.54 7.99
N ASN A 124 -6.15 12.18 9.12
CA ASN A 124 -5.32 11.59 10.18
C ASN A 124 -6.17 10.66 11.08
N SER A 125 -5.54 9.90 11.98
CA SER A 125 -6.23 8.95 12.85
C SER A 125 -7.35 9.56 13.70
N GLU A 126 -7.15 10.77 14.22
CA GLU A 126 -8.14 11.48 15.02
C GLU A 126 -9.37 11.83 14.18
N ALA A 127 -9.17 12.49 13.04
CA ALA A 127 -10.26 12.85 12.14
C ALA A 127 -10.97 11.62 11.57
N LEU A 128 -10.24 10.55 11.25
CA LEU A 128 -10.84 9.27 10.83
C LEU A 128 -11.78 8.72 11.90
N ARG A 129 -11.43 8.81 13.19
CA ARG A 129 -12.29 8.33 14.28
C ARG A 129 -13.50 9.22 14.50
N SER A 130 -13.31 10.53 14.45
CA SER A 130 -14.35 11.54 14.69
C SER A 130 -15.34 11.70 13.52
N GLN A 131 -14.93 11.31 12.30
CA GLN A 131 -15.81 11.34 11.13
C GLN A 131 -16.99 10.37 11.31
N THR A 132 -18.18 10.78 10.89
CA THR A 132 -19.41 9.97 10.96
C THR A 132 -19.86 9.44 9.61
N SER A 133 -19.47 10.08 8.51
CA SER A 133 -19.88 9.71 7.15
C SER A 133 -18.89 10.20 6.09
N GLY A 134 -19.05 9.73 4.86
CA GLY A 134 -18.24 10.16 3.71
C GLY A 134 -17.03 9.27 3.44
N LYS A 135 -16.29 9.61 2.38
CA LYS A 135 -15.08 8.91 1.96
C LYS A 135 -13.97 9.18 2.97
N SER A 136 -13.26 8.14 3.39
CA SER A 136 -12.16 8.23 4.38
C SER A 136 -10.81 7.87 3.77
N VAL A 137 -10.78 6.92 2.82
CA VAL A 137 -9.55 6.43 2.19
C VAL A 137 -9.80 6.22 0.71
N GLU A 138 -8.89 6.70 -0.12
CA GLU A 138 -8.86 6.41 -1.56
C GLU A 138 -8.28 5.00 -1.78
N ASN A 139 -8.96 4.15 -2.55
CA ASN A 139 -8.46 2.81 -2.86
C ASN A 139 -7.44 2.88 -4.01
N ILE A 140 -6.26 2.29 -3.82
CA ILE A 140 -5.14 2.40 -4.76
C ILE A 140 -4.80 1.07 -5.42
N HIS A 141 -4.81 -0.02 -4.64
CA HIS A 141 -4.48 -1.35 -5.11
C HIS A 141 -5.21 -2.37 -4.22
N TYR A 142 -5.94 -3.31 -4.79
CA TYR A 142 -6.80 -4.24 -4.05
C TYR A 142 -6.70 -5.67 -4.58
N VAL A 143 -7.07 -6.64 -3.74
CA VAL A 143 -7.13 -8.06 -4.12
C VAL A 143 -8.08 -8.22 -5.31
N GLY A 144 -7.57 -8.76 -6.41
CA GLY A 144 -8.33 -9.02 -7.63
C GLY A 144 -8.19 -7.96 -8.72
N ASP A 145 -7.49 -6.85 -8.46
CA ASP A 145 -7.18 -5.87 -9.51
C ASP A 145 -6.12 -6.38 -10.51
N GLU A 146 -5.89 -5.61 -11.57
CA GLU A 146 -4.94 -5.99 -12.62
C GLU A 146 -3.52 -6.21 -12.08
N LEU A 147 -3.07 -5.40 -11.13
CA LEU A 147 -1.73 -5.52 -10.57
C LEU A 147 -1.59 -6.77 -9.67
N TRP A 148 -2.63 -7.09 -8.91
CA TRP A 148 -2.71 -8.28 -8.07
C TRP A 148 -2.58 -9.56 -8.90
N ASN A 149 -3.25 -9.58 -10.05
CA ASN A 149 -3.24 -10.72 -10.97
C ASN A 149 -1.96 -10.81 -11.81
N LYS A 150 -1.12 -9.76 -11.84
CA LYS A 150 0.20 -9.81 -12.48
C LYS A 150 1.19 -10.58 -11.60
N ASN A 151 2.03 -11.37 -12.26
CA ASN A 151 3.22 -12.01 -11.69
C ASN A 151 4.46 -11.32 -12.26
#